data_AF-A0A2M7G3C9-F1
#
_entry.id   AF-A0A2M7G3C9-F1
#
_cell.length_a   1.000
_cell.length_b   1.000
_cell.length_c   1.000
_cell.angle_alpha   90.00
_cell.angle_beta   90.00
_cell.angle_gamma   90.00
#
_symmetry.space_group_name_H-M   'P 1'
#
loop_
_entity.id
_entity.type
_entity.pdbx_description
1 polymer ?
#
loop_
_entity_poly.entity_id
_entity_poly.type
_entity_poly.pdbx_seq_one_letter_code
_entity_poly.pdbx_strand_id
1 'polypeptide(L)'
;MKRLPFIIVLFSTFLLSGCLLTYFFAPKIRAADLPGNESIEKEKKVYIQRCGQCHLLIAPDFYRHNVTIEIILLRYLQQKIINEDEARAIRDYILAVTADS
;
A
#
# COMPACT_ATOMS: atom_id res chain seq x y z
N MET A 1 32.83 29.67 -3.09
CA MET A 1 32.57 28.25 -2.74
C MET A 1 31.42 28.10 -1.74
N LYS A 2 30.17 28.47 -2.10
CA LYS A 2 28.99 28.41 -1.18
C LYS A 2 27.80 27.55 -1.70
N ARG A 3 27.95 26.89 -2.86
CA ARG A 3 26.85 26.15 -3.53
C ARG A 3 26.76 24.66 -3.14
N LEU A 4 27.82 24.13 -2.53
CA LEU A 4 27.91 22.71 -2.13
C LEU A 4 26.85 22.27 -1.10
N PRO A 5 26.52 23.05 -0.04
CA PRO A 5 25.48 22.62 0.91
C PRO A 5 24.07 22.66 0.31
N PHE A 6 23.82 23.54 -0.66
CA PHE A 6 22.51 23.66 -1.30
C PHE A 6 22.18 22.44 -2.16
N ILE A 7 23.17 21.92 -2.90
CA ILE A 7 23.01 20.70 -3.72
C ILE A 7 22.75 19.49 -2.83
N ILE A 8 23.45 19.36 -1.70
CA ILE A 8 23.25 18.24 -0.77
C ILE A 8 21.84 18.29 -0.16
N VAL A 9 21.39 19.45 0.33
CA VAL A 9 20.04 19.61 0.87
C VAL A 9 18.98 19.29 -0.18
N LEU A 10 19.14 19.79 -1.42
CA LEU A 10 18.22 19.50 -2.52
C LEU A 10 18.15 18.00 -2.82
N PHE A 11 19.31 17.33 -2.88
CA PHE A 11 19.42 15.90 -3.15
C PHE A 11 18.82 15.06 -2.02
N SER A 12 19.04 15.46 -0.76
CA SER A 12 18.41 14.84 0.41
C SER A 12 16.89 15.00 0.37
N THR A 13 16.35 16.19 0.06
CA THR A 13 14.90 16.39 -0.09
C THR A 13 14.32 15.61 -1.26
N PHE A 14 15.07 15.43 -2.35
CA PHE A 14 14.62 14.66 -3.51
C PHE A 14 14.58 13.15 -3.22
N LEU A 15 15.59 12.64 -2.50
CA LEU A 15 15.63 11.23 -2.07
C LEU A 15 14.58 10.90 -1.01
N LEU A 16 14.36 11.80 -0.03
CA LEU A 16 13.35 11.60 1.03
C LEU A 16 11.91 11.77 0.52
N SER A 17 11.67 12.59 -0.51
CA SER A 17 10.33 12.76 -1.08
C SER A 17 9.92 11.58 -1.95
N GLY A 18 10.85 10.91 -2.63
CA GLY A 18 10.56 9.73 -3.46
C GLY A 18 9.78 8.63 -2.73
N CYS A 19 10.11 8.32 -1.48
CA CYS A 19 9.46 7.24 -0.72
C CYS A 19 8.02 7.56 -0.26
N LEU A 20 7.68 8.84 -0.06
CA LEU A 20 6.33 9.23 0.36
C LEU A 20 5.41 9.51 -0.84
N LEU A 21 5.97 10.01 -1.94
CA LEU A 21 5.22 10.32 -3.16
C LEU A 21 4.64 9.06 -3.82
N THR A 22 5.34 7.92 -3.76
CA THR A 22 4.87 6.66 -4.37
C THR A 22 3.50 6.23 -3.86
N TYR A 23 3.25 6.30 -2.55
CA TYR A 23 1.95 5.93 -1.97
C TYR A 23 0.89 7.02 -2.18
N PHE A 24 1.31 8.28 -2.20
CA PHE A 24 0.42 9.39 -2.51
C PHE A 24 -0.14 9.26 -3.93
N PHE A 25 0.72 8.97 -4.92
CA PHE A 25 0.35 8.78 -6.33
C PHE A 25 -0.10 7.37 -6.71
N ALA A 26 -0.09 6.41 -5.78
CA ALA A 26 -0.65 5.09 -6.05
C ALA A 26 -2.11 5.22 -6.54
N PRO A 27 -2.55 4.42 -7.54
CA PRO A 27 -3.90 4.49 -8.07
C PRO A 27 -4.90 4.23 -6.95
N LYS A 28 -5.86 5.14 -6.79
CA LYS A 28 -6.88 5.05 -5.75
C LYS A 28 -8.13 4.41 -6.31
N ILE A 29 -8.82 3.64 -5.48
CA ILE A 29 -10.03 2.91 -5.85
C ILE A 29 -11.10 3.10 -4.78
N ARG A 30 -12.38 3.12 -5.16
CA ARG A 30 -13.48 3.15 -4.18
C ARG A 30 -13.75 1.73 -3.73
N ALA A 31 -14.27 1.57 -2.52
CA ALA A 31 -14.62 0.25 -1.99
C ALA A 31 -15.61 -0.52 -2.88
N ALA A 32 -16.53 0.18 -3.55
CA ALA A 32 -17.50 -0.41 -4.47
C ALA A 32 -16.87 -0.96 -5.76
N ASP A 33 -15.73 -0.42 -6.18
CA ASP A 33 -15.07 -0.76 -7.44
C ASP A 33 -13.97 -1.82 -7.25
N LEU A 34 -13.70 -2.22 -6.00
CA LEU A 34 -12.69 -3.24 -5.69
C LEU A 34 -13.06 -4.59 -6.33
N PRO A 35 -12.12 -5.26 -7.03
CA PRO A 35 -12.36 -6.56 -7.61
C PRO A 35 -12.63 -7.61 -6.53
N GLY A 36 -13.39 -8.63 -6.88
CA GLY A 36 -13.61 -9.80 -6.04
C GLY A 36 -14.90 -10.54 -6.36
N ASN A 37 -15.04 -11.71 -5.76
CA ASN A 37 -16.23 -12.56 -5.83
C ASN A 37 -16.57 -13.07 -4.42
N GLU A 38 -17.62 -13.87 -4.30
CA GLU A 38 -18.10 -14.36 -3.00
C GLU A 38 -17.05 -15.14 -2.19
N SER A 39 -16.09 -15.82 -2.83
CA SER A 39 -15.11 -16.66 -2.13
C SER A 39 -14.03 -15.86 -1.39
N ILE A 40 -13.81 -14.60 -1.76
CA ILE A 40 -12.79 -13.70 -1.15
C ILE A 40 -13.41 -12.45 -0.52
N GLU A 41 -14.73 -12.43 -0.36
CA GLU A 41 -15.47 -11.27 0.16
C GLU A 41 -15.10 -10.97 1.62
N LYS A 42 -14.77 -11.99 2.41
CA LYS A 42 -14.34 -11.81 3.80
C LYS A 42 -13.01 -11.05 3.87
N GLU A 43 -12.04 -11.46 3.07
CA GLU A 43 -10.71 -10.87 2.98
C GLU A 43 -10.78 -9.46 2.40
N LYS A 44 -11.62 -9.25 1.37
CA LYS A 44 -11.93 -7.93 0.81
C LYS A 44 -12.46 -6.96 1.86
N LYS A 45 -13.36 -7.41 2.74
CA LYS A 45 -13.88 -6.57 3.84
C LYS A 45 -12.79 -6.17 4.82
N VAL A 46 -11.87 -7.08 5.18
CA VAL A 46 -10.72 -6.75 6.03
C VAL A 46 -9.83 -5.72 5.36
N TYR A 47 -9.56 -5.87 4.06
CA TYR A 47 -8.80 -4.88 3.28
C TYR A 47 -9.45 -3.50 3.31
N ILE A 48 -10.75 -3.41 3.01
CA ILE A 48 -11.50 -2.14 3.07
C ILE A 48 -11.43 -1.53 4.47
N GLN A 49 -11.72 -2.34 5.49
CA GLN A 49 -11.83 -1.86 6.86
C GLN A 49 -10.49 -1.40 7.43
N ARG A 50 -9.37 -2.04 7.08
CA ARG A 50 -8.04 -1.73 7.64
C ARG A 50 -7.26 -0.75 6.78
N CYS A 51 -7.18 -0.97 5.47
CA CYS A 51 -6.43 -0.08 4.58
C CYS A 51 -7.19 1.23 4.29
N GLY A 52 -8.51 1.26 4.48
CA GLY A 52 -9.32 2.47 4.31
C GLY A 52 -9.37 3.41 5.54
N GLN A 53 -8.76 3.05 6.67
CA GLN A 53 -8.85 3.87 7.90
C GLN A 53 -8.00 5.14 7.83
N CYS A 54 -6.85 5.05 7.18
CA CYS A 54 -5.82 6.09 7.22
C CYS A 54 -5.69 6.84 5.90
N HIS A 55 -6.11 6.24 4.79
CA HIS A 55 -6.01 6.81 3.45
C HIS A 55 -7.06 6.20 2.52
N LEU A 56 -7.20 6.79 1.33
CA LEU A 56 -7.99 6.18 0.25
C LEU A 56 -7.40 4.81 -0.12
N LEU A 57 -8.26 3.85 -0.45
CA LEU A 57 -7.85 2.50 -0.85
C LEU A 57 -6.98 2.57 -2.11
N ILE A 58 -5.95 1.73 -2.15
CA ILE A 58 -5.04 1.62 -3.30
C ILE A 58 -5.52 0.46 -4.18
N ALA A 59 -5.50 0.61 -5.50
CA ALA A 59 -5.89 -0.47 -6.39
C ALA A 59 -4.95 -1.69 -6.20
N PRO A 60 -5.49 -2.92 -6.05
CA PRO A 60 -4.66 -4.11 -5.79
C PRO A 60 -3.51 -4.34 -6.77
N ASP A 61 -3.71 -4.06 -8.06
CA ASP A 61 -2.68 -4.20 -9.12
C ASP A 61 -1.43 -3.35 -8.87
N PHE A 62 -1.56 -2.27 -8.10
CA PHE A 62 -0.40 -1.47 -7.70
C PHE A 62 0.65 -2.32 -6.97
N TYR A 63 0.21 -3.28 -6.16
CA TYR A 63 1.09 -4.11 -5.35
C TYR A 63 1.80 -5.21 -6.15
N ARG A 64 1.29 -5.54 -7.35
CA ARG A 64 1.97 -6.46 -8.28
C ARG A 64 3.18 -5.81 -8.95
N HIS A 65 3.06 -4.53 -9.30
CA HIS A 65 4.02 -3.87 -10.19
C HIS A 65 4.98 -2.88 -9.51
N ASN A 66 4.68 -2.45 -8.28
CA ASN A 66 5.44 -1.35 -7.65
C ASN A 66 6.04 -1.72 -6.29
N VAL A 67 5.18 -2.04 -5.32
CA VAL A 67 5.60 -2.37 -3.96
C VAL A 67 4.89 -3.64 -3.53
N THR A 68 5.64 -4.64 -3.11
CA THR A 68 5.07 -5.88 -2.58
C THR A 68 4.26 -5.59 -1.32
N ILE A 69 3.04 -6.13 -1.27
CA ILE A 69 2.12 -5.91 -0.15
C ILE A 69 2.74 -6.35 1.19
N GLU A 70 3.63 -7.33 1.17
CA GLU A 70 4.37 -7.87 2.30
C GLU A 70 5.18 -6.81 3.05
N ILE A 71 5.83 -5.88 2.34
CA ILE A 71 6.62 -4.80 2.97
C ILE A 71 5.70 -3.89 3.79
N ILE A 72 4.51 -3.61 3.27
CA ILE A 72 3.53 -2.74 3.91
C ILE A 72 2.93 -3.44 5.12
N LEU A 73 2.54 -4.71 4.97
CA LEU A 73 1.99 -5.51 6.05
C LEU A 73 2.99 -5.69 7.20
N LEU A 74 4.27 -5.92 6.89
CA LEU A 74 5.32 -5.99 7.91
C LEU A 74 5.40 -4.70 8.73
N ARG A 75 5.37 -3.54 8.05
CA ARG A 75 5.37 -2.24 8.73
C ARG A 75 4.12 -2.06 9.60
N TYR A 76 2.95 -2.44 9.10
CA TYR A 76 1.69 -2.30 9.84
C TYR A 76 1.64 -3.22 11.07
N LEU A 77 2.16 -4.43 10.97
CA LEU A 77 2.34 -5.35 12.11
C LEU A 77 3.29 -4.77 13.16
N GLN A 78 4.46 -4.26 12.75
CA GLN A 78 5.43 -3.64 13.66
C GLN A 78 4.84 -2.42 14.39
N GLN A 79 3.98 -1.67 13.71
CA GLN A 79 3.30 -0.49 14.26
C GLN A 79 2.00 -0.84 15.01
N LYS A 80 1.64 -2.13 15.11
CA LYS A 80 0.42 -2.61 15.76
C LYS A 80 -0.86 -1.99 15.20
N ILE A 81 -0.86 -1.65 13.91
CA ILE A 81 -2.03 -1.13 13.18
C ILE A 81 -2.99 -2.28 12.84
N ILE A 82 -2.43 -3.45 12.52
CA ILE A 82 -3.14 -4.69 12.23
C ILE A 82 -2.53 -5.84 13.03
N ASN A 83 -3.25 -6.95 13.18
CA ASN A 83 -2.74 -8.21 13.71
C ASN A 83 -2.38 -9.21 12.59
N GLU A 84 -1.87 -10.39 12.97
CA GLU A 84 -1.41 -11.41 12.02
C GLU A 84 -2.54 -11.99 11.15
N ASP A 85 -3.73 -12.20 11.70
CA ASP A 85 -4.89 -12.72 10.96
C ASP A 85 -5.39 -11.69 9.92
N GLU A 86 -5.39 -10.41 10.29
CA GLU A 86 -5.73 -9.32 9.40
C GLU A 86 -4.70 -9.15 8.29
N ALA A 87 -3.40 -9.24 8.63
CA ALA A 87 -2.33 -9.19 7.64
C ALA A 87 -2.44 -10.35 6.65
N ARG A 88 -2.75 -11.56 7.13
CA ARG A 88 -3.00 -12.74 6.29
C ARG A 88 -4.18 -12.51 5.35
N ALA A 89 -5.31 -12.08 5.87
CA ALA A 89 -6.51 -11.80 5.07
C ALA A 89 -6.24 -10.74 3.99
N ILE A 90 -5.55 -9.65 4.32
CA ILE A 90 -5.20 -8.61 3.34
C ILE A 90 -4.30 -9.19 2.24
N ARG A 91 -3.26 -9.93 2.61
CA ARG A 91 -2.35 -10.55 1.63
C ARG A 91 -3.12 -11.49 0.72
N ASP A 92 -3.93 -12.37 1.29
CA ASP A 92 -4.67 -13.39 0.54
C ASP A 92 -5.69 -12.73 -0.42
N TYR A 93 -6.33 -11.62 -0.01
CA TYR A 93 -7.14 -10.80 -0.92
C TYR A 93 -6.33 -10.26 -2.09
N ILE A 94 -5.22 -9.56 -1.82
CA ILE A 94 -4.39 -8.94 -2.87
C ILE A 94 -3.86 -9.99 -3.84
N LEU A 95 -3.38 -11.12 -3.35
CA LEU A 95 -2.89 -12.21 -4.20
C LEU A 95 -4.01 -12.81 -5.05
N ALA A 96 -5.20 -13.04 -4.48
CA ALA A 96 -6.32 -13.62 -5.21
C ALA A 96 -6.77 -12.74 -6.37
N VAL A 97 -6.83 -11.42 -6.19
CA VAL A 97 -7.29 -10.51 -7.25
C VAL A 97 -6.21 -10.11 -8.25
N THR A 98 -4.94 -10.37 -7.95
CA THR A 98 -3.81 -10.04 -8.84
C THR A 98 -3.22 -11.24 -9.56
N ALA A 99 -3.62 -12.47 -9.22
CA ALA A 99 -3.11 -13.71 -9.83
C ALA A 99 -3.54 -13.89 -11.30
N ASP A 100 -4.72 -13.39 -11.68
CA ASP A 100 -5.37 -13.68 -12.97
C ASP A 100 -5.47 -12.46 -13.92
N SER A 101 -4.81 -11.34 -13.59
CA SER A 101 -4.83 -10.08 -14.38
C SER A 101 -3.66 -9.92 -15.35
#